data_AF-A0A6P0JQS4-F1
#
_entry.id   AF-A0A6P0JQS4-F1
#
_cell.length_a   1.000
_cell.length_b   1.000
_cell.length_c   1.000
_cell.angle_alpha   90.00
_cell.angle_beta   90.00
_cell.angle_gamma   90.00
#
_symmetry.space_group_name_H-M   'P 1'
#
loop_
_entity.id
_entity.type
_entity.pdbx_description
1 polymer ?
#
loop_
_entity_poly.entity_id
_entity_poly.type
_entity_poly.pdbx_seq_one_letter_code
_entity_poly.pdbx_strand_id
1 'polypeptide(L)'
;MKPITFSSLAIAALAITATPVIADDHVSPNGVRTLSPEGGITPTATWSLGTRAGDYVYVAGMRGIDPETNTLVPDAEGRVRQAFMNMKLIAESEGATLRDAVQLVVY
;
A
#
# COMPACT_ATOMS: atom_id res chain seq x y z
N MET A 1 14.39 -34.70 -59.05
CA MET A 1 13.97 -34.75 -57.63
C MET A 1 13.73 -33.33 -57.17
N LYS A 2 12.52 -32.99 -56.72
CA LYS A 2 12.06 -31.62 -56.41
C LYS A 2 12.31 -31.35 -54.90
N PRO A 3 12.84 -30.19 -54.48
CA PRO A 3 13.16 -29.97 -53.08
C PRO A 3 11.90 -29.73 -52.25
N ILE A 4 11.90 -30.27 -51.04
CA ILE A 4 10.82 -30.17 -50.04
C ILE A 4 11.00 -28.83 -49.30
N THR A 5 10.03 -27.95 -49.40
CA THR A 5 10.01 -26.65 -48.71
C THR A 5 9.51 -26.83 -47.28
N PHE A 6 10.33 -26.49 -46.28
CA PHE A 6 9.91 -26.44 -44.87
C PHE A 6 9.23 -25.10 -44.57
N SER A 7 7.93 -25.15 -44.27
CA SER A 7 7.15 -23.99 -43.80
C SER A 7 7.50 -23.70 -42.34
N SER A 8 7.97 -22.48 -42.05
CA SER A 8 8.30 -22.04 -40.70
C SER A 8 7.03 -21.61 -39.95
N LEU A 9 6.68 -22.30 -38.86
CA LEU A 9 5.65 -21.84 -37.92
C LEU A 9 6.24 -20.72 -37.04
N ALA A 10 5.70 -19.51 -37.13
CA ALA A 10 6.01 -18.42 -36.22
C ALA A 10 5.32 -18.66 -34.87
N ILE A 11 6.10 -18.72 -33.79
CA ILE A 11 5.59 -18.73 -32.41
C ILE A 11 5.33 -17.28 -32.01
N ALA A 12 4.06 -16.91 -31.86
CA ALA A 12 3.68 -15.61 -31.33
C ALA A 12 3.98 -15.58 -29.82
N ALA A 13 4.90 -14.71 -29.40
CA ALA A 13 5.18 -14.47 -27.99
C ALA A 13 3.96 -13.77 -27.35
N LEU A 14 3.29 -14.45 -26.42
CA LEU A 14 2.23 -13.86 -25.60
C LEU A 14 2.90 -12.93 -24.57
N ALA A 15 2.89 -11.63 -24.84
CA ALA A 15 3.36 -10.64 -23.88
C ALA A 15 2.40 -10.61 -22.69
N ILE A 16 2.81 -11.15 -21.55
CA ILE A 16 2.12 -10.95 -20.28
C ILE A 16 2.38 -9.50 -19.88
N THR A 17 1.44 -8.61 -20.18
CA THR A 17 1.46 -7.25 -19.65
C THR A 17 1.18 -7.35 -18.16
N ALA A 18 2.21 -7.25 -17.32
CA ALA A 18 2.03 -7.00 -15.91
C ALA A 18 1.36 -5.62 -15.76
N THR A 19 0.06 -5.62 -15.51
CA THR A 19 -0.63 -4.40 -15.09
C THR A 19 0.00 -3.97 -13.77
N PRO A 20 0.52 -2.74 -13.66
CA PRO A 20 0.93 -2.23 -12.36
C PRO A 20 -0.30 -2.28 -11.45
N VAL A 21 -0.16 -2.89 -10.27
CA VAL A 21 -1.15 -2.78 -9.20
C VAL A 21 -1.09 -1.34 -8.73
N ILE A 22 -1.87 -0.47 -9.38
CA ILE A 22 -2.15 0.85 -8.88
C ILE A 22 -2.94 0.64 -7.59
N ALA A 23 -2.52 1.30 -6.50
CA ALA A 23 -3.25 1.34 -5.25
C ALA A 23 -4.70 1.71 -5.55
N ASP A 24 -5.60 0.72 -5.43
CA ASP A 24 -7.01 0.93 -5.70
C ASP A 24 -7.56 1.76 -4.54
N ASP A 25 -7.95 3.00 -4.84
CA ASP A 25 -8.73 3.86 -3.94
C ASP A 25 -10.15 3.28 -3.86
N HIS A 26 -10.25 2.07 -3.30
CA HIS A 26 -11.48 1.32 -3.24
C HIS A 26 -12.49 2.06 -2.36
N VAL A 27 -13.66 2.36 -2.94
CA VAL A 27 -14.77 3.01 -2.23
C VAL A 27 -15.87 1.99 -2.02
N SER A 28 -16.19 1.73 -0.75
CA SER A 28 -17.32 0.87 -0.39
C SER A 28 -18.68 1.50 -0.75
N PRO A 29 -19.77 0.72 -0.84
CA PRO A 29 -21.13 1.26 -1.04
C PRO A 29 -21.58 2.29 0.01
N ASN A 30 -20.95 2.30 1.18
CA ASN A 30 -21.22 3.25 2.26
C ASN A 30 -20.35 4.53 2.18
N GLY A 31 -19.59 4.71 1.10
CA GLY A 31 -18.73 5.89 0.90
C GLY A 31 -17.40 5.86 1.66
N VAL A 32 -17.03 4.73 2.27
CA VAL A 32 -15.73 4.57 2.93
C VAL A 32 -14.66 4.31 1.88
N ARG A 33 -13.62 5.17 1.83
CA ARG A 33 -12.44 5.04 0.97
C ARG A 33 -11.33 4.31 1.70
N THR A 34 -10.71 3.30 1.08
CA THR A 34 -9.47 2.70 1.59
C THR A 34 -8.27 3.54 1.22
N LEU A 35 -7.29 3.63 2.13
CA LEU A 35 -6.12 4.48 1.97
C LEU A 35 -4.86 3.63 1.83
N SER A 36 -4.09 3.94 0.78
CA SER A 36 -2.76 3.38 0.50
C SER A 36 -1.84 4.49 -0.02
N PRO A 37 -1.50 5.49 0.81
CA PRO A 37 -0.70 6.62 0.38
C PRO A 37 0.69 6.21 -0.11
N GLU A 38 1.20 6.97 -1.08
CA GLU A 38 2.56 6.81 -1.57
C GLU A 38 3.58 6.98 -0.45
N GLY A 39 4.64 6.17 -0.46
CA GLY A 39 5.65 6.14 0.60
C GLY A 39 5.21 5.43 1.88
N GLY A 40 4.01 4.84 1.91
CA GLY A 40 3.54 4.00 3.00
C GLY A 40 4.19 2.63 3.01
N ILE A 41 4.10 1.95 4.16
CA ILE A 41 4.52 0.55 4.29
C ILE A 41 3.65 -0.35 3.41
N THR A 42 4.19 -1.48 2.95
CA THR A 42 3.39 -2.47 2.22
C THR A 42 2.68 -3.40 3.21
N PRO A 43 1.34 -3.47 3.19
CA PRO A 43 0.58 -4.40 4.03
C PRO A 43 0.99 -5.85 3.76
N THR A 44 1.11 -6.66 4.82
CA THR A 44 1.49 -8.08 4.70
C THR A 44 0.30 -9.03 4.54
N ALA A 45 -0.93 -8.50 4.55
CA ALA A 45 -2.17 -9.26 4.45
C ALA A 45 -3.29 -8.38 3.89
N THR A 46 -4.53 -8.87 3.89
CA THR A 46 -5.71 -8.19 3.32
C THR A 46 -6.25 -7.08 4.23
N TRP A 47 -5.48 -6.02 4.42
CA TRP A 47 -5.86 -4.83 5.15
C TRP A 47 -5.28 -3.57 4.49
N SER A 48 -5.94 -2.43 4.68
CA SER A 48 -5.52 -1.11 4.17
C SER A 48 -4.81 -0.31 5.26
N LEU A 49 -3.91 0.60 4.88
CA LEU A 49 -3.16 1.41 5.86
C LEU A 49 -4.07 2.36 6.64
N GLY A 50 -5.18 2.78 6.03
CA GLY A 50 -6.26 3.44 6.73
C GLY A 50 -7.54 3.43 5.91
N THR A 51 -8.57 4.09 6.44
CA THR A 51 -9.80 4.38 5.72
C THR A 51 -10.27 5.80 6.02
N ARG A 52 -10.96 6.41 5.06
CA ARG A 52 -11.71 7.65 5.28
C ARG A 52 -13.21 7.40 5.23
N ALA A 53 -13.90 7.82 6.28
CA ALA A 53 -15.35 7.77 6.40
C ALA A 53 -15.87 9.17 6.80
N GLY A 54 -16.28 9.95 5.80
CA GLY A 54 -16.64 11.36 5.99
C GLY A 54 -15.46 12.18 6.51
N ASP A 55 -15.63 12.79 7.68
CA ASP A 55 -14.63 13.65 8.32
C ASP A 55 -13.57 12.88 9.13
N TYR A 56 -13.78 11.58 9.36
CA TYR A 56 -12.87 10.77 10.16
C TYR A 56 -11.91 9.97 9.29
N VAL A 57 -10.65 9.98 9.69
CA VAL A 57 -9.60 9.11 9.16
C VAL A 57 -9.27 8.05 10.21
N TYR A 58 -9.49 6.79 9.85
CA TYR A 58 -9.16 5.64 10.69
C TYR A 58 -7.82 5.08 10.21
N VAL A 59 -6.78 5.30 10.99
CA VAL A 59 -5.45 4.76 10.72
C VAL A 59 -5.36 3.33 11.29
N ALA A 60 -4.90 2.37 10.49
CA ALA A 60 -4.68 1.01 10.97
C ALA A 60 -3.57 0.98 12.04
N GLY A 61 -3.49 -0.10 12.83
CA GLY A 61 -2.46 -0.24 13.86
C GLY A 61 -1.05 -0.21 13.25
N MET A 62 -0.31 0.89 13.45
CA MET A 62 1.00 1.07 12.84
C MET A 62 2.11 0.50 13.71
N ARG A 63 2.96 -0.31 13.07
CA ARG A 63 4.21 -0.81 13.63
C ARG A 63 5.37 0.11 13.20
N GLY A 64 6.48 0.02 13.92
CA GLY A 64 7.75 0.67 13.56
C GLY A 64 8.44 0.00 12.37
N ILE A 65 7.76 -0.10 11.24
CA ILE A 65 8.27 -0.66 9.99
C ILE A 65 8.82 0.50 9.16
N ASP A 66 10.03 0.33 8.66
CA ASP A 66 10.65 1.25 7.70
C ASP A 66 9.98 1.06 6.32
N PRO A 67 9.38 2.10 5.72
CA PRO A 67 8.71 1.99 4.43
C PRO A 67 9.67 1.73 3.25
N GLU A 68 10.95 2.07 3.36
CA GLU A 68 11.92 1.83 2.27
C GLU A 68 12.29 0.35 2.18
N THR A 69 12.49 -0.29 3.33
CA THR A 69 12.94 -1.69 3.42
C THR A 69 11.80 -2.67 3.68
N ASN A 70 10.65 -2.16 4.11
CA ASN A 70 9.50 -2.92 4.62
C ASN A 70 9.87 -3.89 5.76
N THR A 71 10.87 -3.53 6.56
CA THR A 71 11.35 -4.32 7.71
C THR A 71 11.14 -3.58 9.04
N LEU A 72 11.11 -4.31 10.14
CA LEU A 72 10.96 -3.72 11.48
C LEU A 72 12.26 -3.01 11.89
N VAL A 73 12.16 -1.75 12.32
CA VAL A 73 13.29 -1.01 12.87
C VAL A 73 13.92 -1.79 14.03
N PRO A 74 15.26 -1.90 14.14
CA PRO A 74 15.89 -2.81 15.07
C PRO A 74 15.84 -2.36 16.53
N ASP A 75 15.88 -1.06 16.83
CA ASP A 75 15.90 -0.56 18.21
C ASP A 75 14.49 -0.14 18.69
N ALA A 76 14.28 -0.14 20.01
CA ALA A 76 12.95 0.09 20.58
C ALA A 76 12.45 1.53 20.38
N GLU A 77 13.31 2.53 20.61
CA GLU A 77 12.96 3.94 20.47
C GLU A 77 12.66 4.29 19.00
N GLY A 78 13.52 3.84 18.09
CA GLY A 78 13.37 3.96 16.65
C GLY A 78 12.08 3.30 16.16
N ARG A 79 11.71 2.12 16.68
CA ARG A 79 10.42 1.49 16.36
C ARG A 79 9.23 2.34 16.76
N VAL A 80 9.24 2.89 17.97
CA VAL A 80 8.16 3.77 18.44
C VAL A 80 8.08 5.00 17.53
N ARG A 81 9.21 5.66 17.29
CA ARG A 81 9.27 6.85 16.44
C ARG A 81 8.77 6.56 15.02
N GLN A 82 9.19 5.45 14.42
CA GLN A 82 8.77 5.04 13.09
C GLN A 82 7.28 4.71 13.02
N ALA A 83 6.71 4.08 14.05
CA ALA A 83 5.27 3.84 14.11
C ALA A 83 4.47 5.14 14.05
N PHE A 84 4.90 6.17 14.79
CA PHE A 84 4.29 7.50 14.72
C PHE A 84 4.51 8.20 13.38
N MET A 85 5.68 8.04 12.74
CA MET A 85 5.91 8.56 11.39
C MET A 85 5.01 7.91 10.35
N ASN A 86 4.77 6.61 10.46
CA ASN A 86 3.83 5.88 9.59
C ASN A 86 2.39 6.37 9.79
N MET A 87 1.96 6.57 11.05
CA MET A 87 0.64 7.17 11.33
C MET A 87 0.51 8.59 10.77
N LYS A 88 1.56 9.40 10.93
CA LYS A 88 1.61 10.78 10.42
C LYS A 88 1.42 10.82 8.90
N LEU A 89 2.13 9.96 8.17
CA LEU A 89 2.01 9.88 6.71
C LEU A 89 0.56 9.63 6.27
N ILE A 90 -0.11 8.66 6.90
CA ILE A 90 -1.49 8.29 6.57
C ILE A 90 -2.49 9.39 6.92
N ALA A 91 -2.27 10.09 8.04
CA ALA A 91 -3.10 11.25 8.37
C ALA A 91 -2.90 12.41 7.37
N GLU A 92 -1.65 12.71 7.04
CA GLU A 92 -1.29 13.81 6.14
C GLU A 92 -1.76 13.58 4.70
N SER A 93 -1.83 12.33 4.24
CA SER A 93 -2.38 12.01 2.92
C SER A 93 -3.87 12.39 2.78
N GLU A 94 -4.57 12.56 3.89
CA GLU A 94 -5.99 12.94 3.93
C GLU A 94 -6.21 14.36 4.46
N GLY A 95 -5.15 15.17 4.54
CA GLY A 95 -5.20 16.56 4.98
C GLY A 95 -5.33 16.74 6.49
N ALA A 96 -5.12 15.69 7.28
CA ALA A 96 -5.09 15.72 8.73
C ALA A 96 -3.64 15.69 9.25
N THR A 97 -3.46 15.97 10.54
CA THR A 97 -2.18 15.89 11.24
C THR A 97 -2.31 15.09 12.53
N LEU A 98 -1.18 14.75 13.15
CA LEU A 98 -1.20 14.12 14.49
C LEU A 98 -1.88 15.00 15.56
N ARG A 99 -2.03 16.32 15.33
CA ARG A 99 -2.74 17.22 16.25
C ARG A 99 -4.27 17.07 16.17
N ASP A 100 -4.77 16.47 15.10
CA ASP A 100 -6.19 16.22 14.88
C ASP A 100 -6.62 14.85 15.45
N ALA A 101 -5.69 14.12 16.09
CA ALA A 101 -5.96 12.81 16.67
C ALA A 101 -6.93 12.91 17.86
N VAL A 102 -8.14 12.38 17.67
CA VAL A 102 -9.18 12.32 18.71
C VAL A 102 -9.04 11.10 19.64
N GLN A 103 -8.38 10.04 19.17
CA GLN A 103 -8.15 8.81 19.94
C GLN A 103 -6.86 8.14 19.47
N LEU A 104 -6.06 7.65 20.42
CA LEU A 104 -4.89 6.81 20.17
C LEU A 104 -4.97 5.57 21.07
N VAL A 105 -4.71 4.39 20.50
CA VAL A 105 -4.65 3.12 21.23
C VAL A 105 -3.26 2.53 21.05
N VAL A 106 -2.60 2.22 22.16
CA VAL A 106 -1.22 1.68 22.19
C VAL A 106 -1.25 0.28 22.80
N TYR A 107 -0.56 -0.66 22.16
CA TYR A 107 -0.45 -2.07 22.55
C TYR A 107 1.00 -2.45 22.83
#